data_AF-A0A937NLC8-F1
#
_entry.id   AF-A0A937NLC8-F1
#
_cell.length_a   1.000
_cell.length_b   1.000
_cell.length_c   1.000
_cell.angle_alpha   90.00
_cell.angle_beta   90.00
_cell.angle_gamma   90.00
#
_symmetry.space_group_name_H-M   'P 1'
#
loop_
_entity.id
_entity.type
_entity.pdbx_description
1 polymer ?
#
loop_
_entity_poly.entity_id
_entity_poly.type
_entity_poly.pdbx_seq_one_letter_code
_entity_poly.pdbx_strand_id
1 'polypeptide(L)'
;MSTIPEAIELLRGFDNQHVAVAIWCEDDVLELAKEKGIKCSRKRAQEIIDKVDRKQDATLGISWDTVSVYLGEYVWDKKKYRE
;
A
#
# COMPACT_ATOMS: atom_id res chain seq x y z
N MET A 1 1.13 9.51 -2.56
CA MET A 1 -0.16 8.90 -2.93
C MET A 1 -1.09 9.96 -3.49
N SER A 2 -1.66 9.67 -4.66
CA SER A 2 -2.76 10.45 -5.24
C SER A 2 -4.07 10.04 -4.60
N THR A 3 -4.88 11.02 -4.20
CA THR A 3 -6.28 10.82 -3.84
C THR A 3 -7.08 10.29 -5.05
N ILE A 4 -8.25 9.70 -4.82
CA ILE A 4 -9.13 9.24 -5.91
C ILE A 4 -9.41 10.33 -6.96
N PRO A 5 -9.73 11.60 -6.60
CA PRO A 5 -9.87 12.67 -7.57
C PRO A 5 -8.62 12.90 -8.43
N GLU A 6 -7.43 12.89 -7.82
CA GLU A 6 -6.17 13.07 -8.56
C GLU A 6 -5.89 11.90 -9.49
N ALA A 7 -6.19 10.67 -9.08
CA ALA A 7 -6.07 9.49 -9.93
C ALA A 7 -7.02 9.56 -11.14
N ILE A 8 -8.25 10.05 -10.96
CA ILE A 8 -9.20 10.29 -12.05
C ILE A 8 -8.66 11.32 -13.04
N GLU A 9 -8.13 12.45 -12.56
CA GLU A 9 -7.55 13.47 -13.45
C GLU A 9 -6.34 12.92 -14.21
N LEU A 10 -5.51 12.10 -13.57
CA LEU A 10 -4.36 11.46 -14.24
C LEU A 10 -4.81 10.51 -15.35
N LEU A 11 -5.85 9.70 -15.12
CA LEU A 11 -6.41 8.78 -16.11
C LEU A 11 -7.06 9.51 -17.30
N ARG A 12 -7.57 10.73 -17.12
CA ARG A 12 -8.12 11.56 -18.22
C ARG A 12 -7.06 12.01 -19.23
N GLY A 13 -5.77 11.97 -18.86
CA GLY A 13 -4.68 12.30 -19.76
C GLY A 13 -4.35 11.23 -20.81
N PHE A 14 -4.97 10.05 -20.72
CA PHE A 14 -4.76 8.96 -21.67
C PHE A 14 -5.88 8.94 -22.73
N ASP A 15 -5.48 8.78 -23.99
CA ASP A 15 -6.40 8.56 -25.12
C ASP A 15 -6.92 7.10 -25.15
N ASN A 16 -7.54 6.67 -26.26
CA ASN A 16 -8.05 5.31 -26.46
C ASN A 16 -6.92 4.27 -26.53
N GLN A 17 -6.41 3.86 -25.36
CA GLN A 17 -5.31 2.92 -25.17
C GLN A 17 -5.72 1.78 -24.23
N HIS A 18 -5.07 0.62 -24.38
CA HIS A 18 -5.21 -0.47 -23.41
C HIS A 18 -4.32 -0.18 -22.19
N VAL A 19 -4.93 -0.07 -21.02
CA VAL A 19 -4.24 0.21 -19.75
C VAL A 19 -4.43 -0.91 -18.74
N ALA A 20 -3.41 -1.19 -17.95
CA ALA A 20 -3.47 -2.05 -16.77
C ALA A 20 -3.21 -1.19 -15.52
N VAL A 21 -4.13 -1.21 -14.56
CA VAL A 21 -4.07 -0.36 -13.36
C VAL A 21 -4.29 -1.22 -12.12
N ALA A 22 -3.45 -1.02 -11.11
CA ALA A 22 -3.64 -1.57 -9.77
C ALA A 22 -3.86 -0.41 -8.79
N ILE A 23 -5.04 -0.36 -8.18
CA ILE A 23 -5.41 0.68 -7.20
C ILE A 23 -5.43 0.03 -5.82
N TRP A 24 -4.79 0.69 -4.87
CA TRP A 24 -4.69 0.26 -3.48
C TRP A 24 -5.09 1.39 -2.55
N CYS A 25 -5.77 1.06 -1.46
CA CYS A 25 -6.22 1.99 -0.45
C CYS A 25 -5.89 1.50 0.96
N GLU A 26 -6.18 2.35 1.95
CA GLU A 26 -5.97 2.02 3.36
C GLU A 26 -6.76 0.78 3.80
N ASP A 27 -7.95 0.57 3.24
CA ASP A 27 -8.82 -0.56 3.62
C ASP A 27 -8.23 -1.91 3.20
N ASP A 28 -7.55 -1.99 2.05
CA ASP A 28 -6.85 -3.20 1.61
C ASP A 28 -5.76 -3.61 2.63
N VAL A 29 -5.02 -2.63 3.14
CA VAL A 29 -3.98 -2.87 4.16
C VAL A 29 -4.60 -3.31 5.48
N LEU A 30 -5.72 -2.71 5.88
CA LEU A 30 -6.42 -3.05 7.13
C LEU A 30 -7.02 -4.45 7.07
N GLU A 31 -7.58 -4.85 5.94
CA GLU A 31 -8.09 -6.20 5.71
C GLU A 31 -6.96 -7.23 5.80
N LEU A 32 -5.85 -7.00 5.09
CA LEU A 32 -4.69 -7.89 5.17
C LEU A 32 -4.11 -7.98 6.59
N ALA A 33 -4.08 -6.86 7.32
CA ALA A 33 -3.63 -6.84 8.71
C ALA A 33 -4.53 -7.68 9.61
N LYS A 34 -5.85 -7.59 9.40
CA LYS A 34 -6.85 -8.41 10.12
C LYS A 34 -6.66 -9.89 9.83
N GLU A 35 -6.48 -10.29 8.57
CA GLU A 35 -6.22 -11.67 8.18
C GLU A 35 -4.95 -12.23 8.82
N LYS A 36 -3.90 -11.42 8.94
CA LYS A 36 -2.61 -11.80 9.53
C LYS A 36 -2.57 -11.67 11.05
N GLY A 37 -3.66 -11.24 11.70
CA GLY A 37 -3.70 -11.01 13.15
C GLY A 37 -2.77 -9.88 13.63
N ILE A 38 -2.42 -8.95 12.75
CA ILE A 38 -1.54 -7.81 13.04
C ILE A 38 -2.39 -6.59 13.40
N LYS A 39 -2.11 -5.97 14.55
CA LYS A 39 -2.74 -4.69 14.89
C LYS A 39 -2.22 -3.57 13.98
N CYS A 40 -3.09 -3.03 13.13
CA CYS A 40 -2.80 -1.89 12.27
C CYS A 40 -3.83 -0.77 12.50
N SER A 41 -3.36 0.46 12.66
CA SER A 41 -4.24 1.65 12.69
C SER A 41 -4.44 2.19 11.28
N ARG A 42 -5.50 2.96 11.05
CA ARG A 42 -5.73 3.61 9.75
C ARG A 42 -4.59 4.55 9.34
N LYS A 43 -4.09 5.37 10.28
CA LYS A 43 -2.88 6.18 10.06
C LYS A 43 -1.68 5.33 9.61
N ARG A 44 -1.51 4.14 10.20
CA ARG A 44 -0.42 3.24 9.82
C ARG A 44 -0.64 2.61 8.44
N ALA A 45 -1.88 2.26 8.10
CA ALA A 45 -2.23 1.79 6.77
C ALA A 45 -1.89 2.85 5.72
N GLN A 46 -2.23 4.12 5.98
CA GLN A 46 -1.87 5.26 5.14
C GLN A 46 -0.35 5.36 4.94
N GLU A 47 0.43 5.33 6.03
CA GLU A 47 1.90 5.35 5.96
C GLU A 47 2.49 4.18 5.14
N ILE A 48 1.84 3.01 5.17
CA ILE A 48 2.26 1.85 4.38
C ILE A 48 2.00 2.11 2.90
N ILE A 49 0.79 2.57 2.53
CA ILE A 49 0.48 2.92 1.14
C ILE A 49 1.43 4.00 0.62
N ASP A 50 1.68 5.06 1.39
CA ASP A 50 2.62 6.13 0.99
C ASP A 50 4.04 5.61 0.72
N LYS A 51 4.51 4.64 1.53
CA LYS A 51 5.83 4.04 1.37
C LYS A 51 5.90 3.12 0.15
N VAL A 52 4.84 2.34 -0.08
CA VAL A 52 4.73 1.40 -1.19
C VAL A 52 4.64 2.14 -2.52
N ASP A 53 3.75 3.13 -2.61
CA ASP A 53 3.58 4.05 -3.76
C ASP A 53 4.91 4.71 -4.16
N ARG A 54 5.65 5.25 -3.19
CA ARG A 54 6.95 5.90 -3.45
C ARG A 54 8.02 4.94 -3.98
N LYS A 55 7.92 3.64 -3.72
CA LYS A 55 8.92 2.63 -4.11
C LYS A 55 8.43 1.67 -5.17
N GLN A 56 7.29 1.94 -5.79
CA GLN A 56 6.75 1.10 -6.86
C GLN A 56 7.73 1.09 -8.03
N ASP A 57 8.08 -0.12 -8.49
CA ASP A 57 8.80 -0.34 -9.74
C ASP A 57 8.02 -1.30 -10.65
N ALA A 58 8.44 -1.41 -11.91
CA ALA A 58 7.82 -2.30 -12.89
C ALA A 58 8.19 -3.79 -12.71
N THR A 59 9.05 -4.12 -11.74
CA THR A 59 9.55 -5.49 -11.51
C THR A 59 8.69 -6.21 -10.47
N LEU A 60 8.42 -5.56 -9.34
CA LEU A 60 7.62 -6.09 -8.22
C LEU A 60 6.21 -5.51 -8.19
N GLY A 61 6.04 -4.26 -8.63
CA GLY A 61 4.77 -3.55 -8.52
C GLY A 61 4.28 -3.39 -7.08
N ILE A 62 2.99 -3.09 -6.94
CA ILE A 62 2.28 -3.14 -5.65
C ILE A 62 1.49 -4.45 -5.60
N SER A 63 1.81 -5.30 -4.62
CA SER A 63 1.18 -6.62 -4.41
C SER A 63 0.88 -6.89 -2.94
N TRP A 64 0.03 -7.88 -2.68
CA TRP A 64 -0.25 -8.36 -1.32
C TRP A 64 1.03 -8.72 -0.55
N ASP A 65 2.03 -9.28 -1.23
CA ASP A 65 3.32 -9.61 -0.62
C ASP A 65 4.08 -8.35 -0.20
N THR A 66 4.13 -7.33 -1.05
CA THR A 66 4.78 -6.05 -0.71
C THR A 66 4.12 -5.40 0.51
N VAL A 67 2.78 -5.35 0.56
CA VAL A 67 2.04 -4.83 1.72
C VAL A 67 2.29 -5.68 2.97
N SER A 68 2.32 -7.01 2.82
CA SER A 68 2.61 -7.93 3.92
C SER A 68 4.00 -7.70 4.53
N VAL A 69 5.02 -7.41 3.71
CA VAL A 69 6.37 -7.11 4.21
C VAL A 69 6.35 -5.86 5.09
N TYR A 70 5.72 -4.76 4.64
CA TYR A 70 5.62 -3.51 5.41
C TYR A 70 4.79 -3.65 6.70
N LEU A 71 3.78 -4.53 6.71
CA LEU A 71 3.06 -4.89 7.93
C LEU A 71 3.95 -5.66 8.91
N GLY A 72 4.78 -6.59 8.41
CA GLY A 72 5.69 -7.40 9.20
C GLY A 72 6.85 -6.63 9.82
N GLU A 73 7.44 -5.67 9.09
CA GLU A 73 8.53 -4.81 9.59
C GLU A 73 8.17 -4.11 10.91
N TYR A 74 6.90 -3.71 11.08
CA TYR A 74 6.42 -3.07 12.31
C TYR A 74 6.44 -4.01 13.53
N VAL A 75 6.16 -5.30 13.32
CA VAL A 75 6.24 -6.30 14.39
C VAL A 75 7.70 -6.51 14.80
N TRP A 76 8.62 -6.44 13.85
CA TRP A 76 10.05 -6.57 14.09
C TRP A 76 10.62 -5.39 14.88
N ASP A 77 10.27 -4.16 14.50
CA ASP A 77 10.70 -2.95 15.22
C ASP A 77 10.20 -2.96 16.68
N LYS A 78 8.96 -3.37 16.94
CA LYS A 78 8.45 -3.48 18.33
C LYS A 78 9.18 -4.52 19.18
N LYS A 79 9.75 -5.57 18.59
CA LYS A 79 10.56 -6.56 19.32
C LYS A 79 11.96 -6.02 19.60
N LYS A 80 12.57 -5.31 18.66
CA LYS A 80 13.93 -4.77 18.79
C LYS A 80 14.08 -3.71 19.90
N TYR A 81 13.01 -2.99 20.26
CA TYR A 81 13.01 -2.01 21.36
C TYR A 81 12.42 -2.55 22.68
N ARG A 82 12.30 -3.88 22.83
CA ARG A 82 11.87 -4.55 24.08
C ARG A 82 12.98 -5.38 24.75
N GLU A 83 14.20 -5.31 24.23
CA GLU A 83 15.43 -5.89 24.81
C GLU A 83 16.27 -4.78 25.43
#